data_AF-A0A0C5ART6-F1
#
_entry.id   AF-A0A0C5ART6-F1
#
_cell.length_a   1.000
_cell.length_b   1.000
_cell.length_c   1.000
_cell.angle_alpha   90.00
_cell.angle_beta   90.00
_cell.angle_gamma   90.00
#
_symmetry.space_group_name_H-M   'P 1'
#
loop_
_entity.id
_entity.type
_entity.pdbx_description
1 polymer ?
#
loop_
_entity_poly.entity_id
_entity_poly.type
_entity_poly.pdbx_seq_one_letter_code
_entity_poly.pdbx_strand_id
1 'polypeptide(L)'
;MDRDSKKNRLDSSHNLYGIPKIINSPQKMEELQMNVKKELHSMNRKLNIAITRIANPYGHPNILAEFIAGQLKNRVSFRKAMKKAIELTEQAGTKGIQIQIAGRIDGKEIARVEWIREGRVPLQTIRAKIDYCSYTVGTIYGVLGIKIWIFVDED
;
A
#
# COMPACT_ATOMS: atom_id res chain seq x y z
N MET A 1 28.56 44.22 -2.38
CA MET A 1 29.56 43.45 -1.63
C MET A 1 28.85 42.90 -0.40
N ASP A 2 28.53 41.63 -0.24
CA ASP A 2 28.74 40.48 -1.10
C ASP A 2 27.58 39.50 -0.99
N ARG A 3 27.35 38.83 -2.11
CA ARG A 3 26.58 37.60 -2.22
C ARG A 3 27.35 36.54 -1.46
N ASP A 4 26.67 35.73 -0.64
CA ASP A 4 26.95 34.31 -0.72
C ASP A 4 25.75 33.45 -0.30
N SER A 5 25.03 33.07 -1.34
CA SER A 5 24.11 31.94 -1.40
C SER A 5 24.91 30.64 -1.29
N LYS A 6 24.60 29.76 -0.33
CA LYS A 6 24.98 28.34 -0.42
C LYS A 6 24.02 27.42 0.37
N LYS A 7 23.02 26.99 -0.40
CA LYS A 7 22.67 25.57 -0.61
C LYS A 7 21.82 24.91 0.48
N ASN A 8 20.52 25.20 0.42
CA ASN A 8 19.47 24.23 0.73
C ASN A 8 19.72 22.96 -0.10
N ARG A 9 20.35 21.96 0.52
CA ARG A 9 20.46 20.62 -0.02
C ARG A 9 19.12 19.97 0.27
N LEU A 10 18.27 19.89 -0.75
CA LEU A 10 17.11 19.01 -0.77
C LEU A 10 17.62 17.58 -0.66
N ASP A 11 17.83 17.11 0.56
CA ASP A 11 17.99 15.68 0.84
C ASP A 11 16.61 15.06 0.62
N SER A 12 16.39 14.58 -0.60
CA SER A 12 15.16 13.90 -0.97
C SER A 12 15.16 12.51 -0.35
N SER A 13 14.78 12.44 0.93
CA SER A 13 14.54 11.19 1.65
C SER A 13 13.31 10.49 1.06
N HIS A 14 13.55 9.45 0.28
CA HIS A 14 12.48 8.61 -0.25
C HIS A 14 12.28 7.42 0.69
N ASN A 15 11.15 7.40 1.40
CA ASN A 15 10.80 6.33 2.32
C ASN A 15 10.06 5.23 1.55
N LEU A 16 10.65 4.03 1.49
CA LEU A 16 10.00 2.85 0.94
C LEU A 16 9.22 2.15 2.06
N TYR A 17 7.90 2.14 1.94
CA TYR A 17 7.01 1.35 2.79
C TYR A 17 6.86 -0.05 2.19
N GLY A 18 7.36 -1.09 2.87
CA GLY A 18 7.29 -2.47 2.39
C GLY A 18 7.55 -3.49 3.49
N ILE A 19 7.24 -4.77 3.22
CA ILE A 19 7.51 -5.88 4.16
C ILE A 19 9.03 -6.16 4.14
N PRO A 20 9.78 -5.83 5.22
CA PRO A 20 11.23 -5.76 5.18
C PRO A 20 11.93 -7.13 5.01
N LYS A 21 11.23 -8.25 5.27
CA LYS A 21 11.81 -9.59 5.20
C LYS A 21 12.34 -9.97 3.80
N ILE A 22 11.88 -9.32 2.72
CA ILE A 22 12.30 -9.62 1.34
C ILE A 22 13.51 -8.77 0.87
N ILE A 23 13.76 -7.63 1.54
CA ILE A 23 14.69 -6.58 1.07
C ILE A 23 15.95 -6.49 1.95
N ASN A 24 15.98 -7.11 3.13
CA ASN A 24 17.06 -6.94 4.11
C ASN A 24 18.41 -7.62 3.75
N SER A 25 18.62 -8.11 2.52
CA SER A 25 19.94 -8.58 2.09
C SER A 25 20.81 -7.39 1.67
N PRO A 26 22.06 -7.27 2.16
CA PRO A 26 22.93 -6.12 1.88
C PRO A 26 23.18 -5.94 0.37
N GLN A 27 23.26 -7.04 -0.38
CA GLN A 27 23.43 -7.04 -1.84
C GLN A 27 22.25 -6.38 -2.58
N LYS A 28 21.00 -6.63 -2.16
CA LYS A 28 19.82 -6.03 -2.79
C LYS A 28 19.74 -4.52 -2.57
N MET A 29 20.24 -4.04 -1.43
CA MET A 29 20.25 -2.62 -1.12
C MET A 29 21.21 -1.84 -2.02
N GLU A 30 22.39 -2.40 -2.28
CA GLU A 30 23.36 -1.81 -3.21
C GLU A 30 22.84 -1.83 -4.65
N GLU A 31 22.21 -2.93 -5.08
CA GLU A 31 21.55 -3.01 -6.39
C GLU A 31 20.44 -1.97 -6.56
N LEU A 32 19.58 -1.80 -5.55
CA LEU A 32 18.53 -0.78 -5.55
C LEU A 32 19.11 0.63 -5.66
N GLN A 33 20.16 0.94 -4.88
CA GLN A 33 20.83 2.23 -4.96
C GLN A 33 21.43 2.48 -6.36
N MET A 34 22.05 1.46 -6.97
CA MET A 34 22.59 1.56 -8.32
C MET A 34 21.51 1.78 -9.37
N ASN A 35 20.39 1.04 -9.30
CA ASN A 35 19.29 1.15 -10.26
C ASN A 35 18.62 2.53 -10.19
N VAL A 36 18.31 3.01 -8.99
CA VAL A 36 17.70 4.33 -8.82
C VAL A 36 18.68 5.44 -9.24
N LYS A 37 19.98 5.27 -8.99
CA LYS A 37 20.99 6.24 -9.45
C LYS A 37 21.11 6.30 -10.99
N LYS A 38 20.97 5.15 -11.66
CA LYS A 38 20.95 5.07 -13.13
C LYS A 38 19.71 5.76 -13.72
N GLU A 39 18.52 5.47 -13.19
CA GLU A 39 17.28 6.06 -13.70
C GLU A 39 17.17 7.57 -13.44
N LEU A 40 17.68 8.06 -12.30
CA LEU A 40 17.59 9.49 -11.97
C LEU A 40 18.66 10.37 -12.64
N HIS A 41 19.49 9.82 -13.54
CA HIS A 41 20.60 10.52 -14.23
C HIS A 41 21.43 11.43 -13.31
N SER A 42 21.49 11.09 -12.02
CA SER A 42 21.97 11.99 -10.98
C SER A 42 23.43 11.68 -10.72
N MET A 43 24.31 12.12 -11.62
CA MET A 43 25.74 11.88 -11.53
C MET A 43 26.39 12.51 -10.28
N ASN A 44 25.70 13.43 -9.57
CA ASN A 44 26.29 14.20 -8.47
C ASN A 44 25.44 14.34 -7.18
N ARG A 45 24.34 13.58 -7.03
CA ARG A 45 23.53 13.59 -5.80
C ARG A 45 23.70 12.27 -5.05
N LYS A 46 24.08 12.34 -3.76
CA LYS A 46 24.09 11.19 -2.87
C LYS A 46 22.64 10.88 -2.49
N LEU A 47 22.13 9.76 -2.96
CA LEU A 47 20.81 9.27 -2.59
C LEU A 47 20.95 8.40 -1.34
N ASN A 48 20.35 8.85 -0.23
CA ASN A 48 20.28 8.06 0.99
C ASN A 48 18.91 7.37 1.02
N ILE A 49 18.90 6.05 0.84
CA ILE A 49 17.69 5.23 0.96
C ILE A 49 17.64 4.71 2.40
N ALA A 50 16.59 5.07 3.14
CA ALA A 50 16.33 4.55 4.48
C ALA A 50 15.13 3.60 4.42
N ILE A 51 15.27 2.40 4.98
CA ILE A 51 14.16 1.47 5.16
C ILE A 51 13.59 1.67 6.56
N THR A 52 12.36 2.15 6.63
CA THR A 52 11.64 2.27 7.89
C THR A 52 10.80 1.01 8.09
N ARG A 53 10.90 0.40 9.28
CA ARG A 53 10.04 -0.73 9.64
C ARG A 53 8.66 -0.21 10.03
N ILE A 54 7.65 -0.82 9.44
CA ILE A 54 6.26 -0.60 9.79
C ILE A 54 5.93 -1.51 10.97
N ALA A 55 5.42 -0.93 12.07
CA ALA A 55 5.04 -1.68 13.27
C ALA A 55 3.87 -2.65 12.98
N ASN A 56 2.79 -2.12 12.38
CA ASN A 56 1.58 -2.89 12.05
C ASN A 56 1.37 -2.91 10.53
N PRO A 57 1.87 -3.94 9.81
CA PRO A 57 1.79 -3.99 8.35
C PRO A 57 0.33 -4.02 7.83
N TYR A 58 -0.56 -4.69 8.56
CA TYR A 58 -1.98 -4.82 8.19
C TYR A 58 -2.84 -3.58 8.50
N GLY A 59 -2.26 -2.57 9.15
CA GLY A 59 -2.88 -1.25 9.30
C GLY A 59 -2.76 -0.38 8.05
N HIS A 60 -1.85 -0.72 7.12
CA HIS A 60 -1.67 0.03 5.89
C HIS A 60 -2.48 -0.59 4.74
N PRO A 61 -3.26 0.21 3.99
CA PRO A 61 -4.16 -0.32 2.97
C PRO A 61 -3.40 -0.91 1.77
N ASN A 62 -2.18 -0.43 1.48
CA ASN A 62 -1.35 -0.98 0.39
C ASN A 62 -0.95 -2.44 0.65
N ILE A 63 -0.44 -2.73 1.84
CA ILE A 63 -0.01 -4.08 2.22
C ILE A 63 -1.23 -5.01 2.29
N LEU A 64 -2.35 -4.51 2.80
CA LEU A 64 -3.60 -5.25 2.84
C LEU A 64 -4.13 -5.57 1.43
N ALA A 65 -4.03 -4.62 0.50
CA ALA A 65 -4.43 -4.83 -0.89
C ALA A 65 -3.58 -5.89 -1.59
N GLU A 66 -2.25 -5.88 -1.38
CA GLU A 66 -1.35 -6.93 -1.87
C GLU A 66 -1.69 -8.29 -1.28
N PHE A 67 -2.02 -8.35 0.02
CA PHE A 67 -2.45 -9.58 0.66
C PHE A 67 -3.72 -10.15 0.02
N ILE A 68 -4.77 -9.32 -0.15
CA ILE A 68 -6.01 -9.75 -0.81
C ILE A 68 -5.75 -10.16 -2.25
N ALA A 69 -4.91 -9.42 -2.98
CA ALA A 69 -4.53 -9.74 -4.34
C ALA A 69 -3.85 -11.11 -4.45
N GLY A 70 -2.94 -11.43 -3.52
CA GLY A 70 -2.31 -12.74 -3.44
C GLY A 70 -3.31 -13.86 -3.19
N GLN A 71 -4.27 -13.66 -2.28
CA GLN A 71 -5.33 -14.63 -2.00
C GLN A 71 -6.23 -14.88 -3.24
N LEU A 72 -6.61 -13.83 -3.96
CA LEU A 72 -7.42 -13.94 -5.17
C LEU A 72 -6.66 -14.63 -6.31
N LYS A 73 -5.36 -14.37 -6.47
CA LYS A 73 -4.51 -15.09 -7.43
C LYS A 73 -4.40 -16.57 -7.11
N ASN A 74 -4.34 -16.91 -5.83
CA ASN A 74 -4.37 -18.29 -5.33
C ASN A 74 -5.75 -18.95 -5.38
N ARG A 75 -6.75 -18.31 -6.03
CA ARG A 75 -8.13 -18.79 -6.17
C ARG A 75 -8.86 -19.02 -4.85
N VAL A 76 -8.47 -18.30 -3.80
CA VAL A 76 -9.23 -18.28 -2.56
C VAL A 76 -10.51 -17.47 -2.79
N SER A 77 -11.63 -17.97 -2.24
CA SER A 77 -12.91 -17.27 -2.33
C SER A 77 -12.77 -15.82 -1.80
N PHE A 78 -13.25 -14.85 -2.58
CA PHE A 78 -13.16 -13.42 -2.25
C PHE A 78 -13.75 -13.10 -0.87
N ARG A 79 -14.83 -13.80 -0.46
CA ARG A 79 -15.44 -13.64 0.87
C ARG A 79 -14.49 -14.04 2.00
N LYS A 80 -13.77 -15.16 1.82
CA LYS A 80 -12.77 -15.63 2.79
C LYS A 80 -11.58 -14.68 2.84
N ALA A 81 -11.11 -14.21 1.69
CA ALA A 81 -10.02 -13.24 1.61
C ALA A 81 -10.38 -11.91 2.30
N MET A 82 -11.58 -11.37 2.03
CA MET A 82 -12.08 -10.16 2.69
C MET A 82 -12.22 -10.34 4.21
N LYS A 83 -12.85 -11.44 4.66
CA LYS A 83 -13.02 -11.71 6.10
C LYS A 83 -11.67 -11.82 6.81
N LYS A 84 -10.70 -12.49 6.20
CA LYS A 84 -9.34 -12.60 6.75
C LYS A 84 -8.63 -11.25 6.78
N ALA A 85 -8.82 -10.41 5.76
CA ALA A 85 -8.26 -9.07 5.73
C ALA A 85 -8.82 -8.20 6.87
N ILE A 86 -10.14 -8.25 7.11
CA ILE A 86 -10.78 -7.52 8.22
C ILE A 86 -10.21 -7.98 9.56
N GLU A 87 -10.14 -9.30 9.80
CA GLU A 87 -9.58 -9.88 11.04
C GLU A 87 -8.14 -9.42 11.30
N LEU A 88 -7.30 -9.38 10.26
CA LEU A 88 -5.91 -8.91 10.37
C LEU A 88 -5.82 -7.40 10.66
N THR A 89 -6.74 -6.61 10.10
CA THR A 89 -6.79 -5.16 10.29
C THR A 89 -7.40 -4.76 11.64
N GLU A 90 -8.32 -5.54 12.18
CA GLU A 90 -8.81 -5.42 13.56
C GLU A 90 -7.68 -5.69 14.57
N GLN A 91 -6.88 -6.75 14.34
CA GLN A 91 -5.69 -7.05 15.17
C GLN A 91 -4.65 -5.92 15.14
N ALA A 92 -4.62 -5.13 14.06
CA ALA A 92 -3.75 -3.96 13.93
C ALA A 92 -4.27 -2.72 14.69
N GLY A 93 -5.45 -2.77 15.30
CA GLY A 93 -6.02 -1.70 16.13
C GLY A 93 -6.70 -0.58 15.33
N THR A 94 -7.22 -0.86 14.14
CA THR A 94 -7.92 0.14 13.32
C THR A 94 -9.36 0.37 13.79
N LYS A 95 -9.88 1.59 13.63
CA LYS A 95 -11.23 1.97 14.10
C LYS A 95 -12.34 1.59 13.10
N GLY A 96 -11.97 1.38 11.85
CA GLY A 96 -12.88 0.89 10.84
C GLY A 96 -12.18 0.64 9.51
N ILE A 97 -12.78 -0.22 8.72
CA ILE A 97 -12.29 -0.60 7.40
C ILE A 97 -13.46 -0.78 6.44
N GLN A 98 -13.27 -0.33 5.20
CA GLN A 98 -14.13 -0.65 4.08
C GLN A 98 -13.29 -1.25 2.96
N ILE A 99 -13.70 -2.41 2.47
CA ILE A 99 -13.05 -3.10 1.35
C ILE A 99 -14.09 -3.24 0.25
N GLN A 100 -13.74 -2.82 -0.97
CA GLN A 100 -14.54 -2.99 -2.17
C GLN A 100 -13.73 -3.75 -3.21
N ILE A 101 -14.36 -4.75 -3.83
CA ILE A 101 -13.81 -5.49 -4.96
C ILE A 101 -14.81 -5.39 -6.11
N ALA A 102 -14.32 -4.96 -7.27
CA ALA A 102 -15.08 -4.78 -8.49
C ALA A 102 -14.52 -5.64 -9.62
N GLY A 103 -15.40 -6.29 -10.37
CA GLY A 103 -15.07 -7.00 -11.60
C GLY A 103 -15.73 -8.37 -11.72
N ARG A 104 -15.13 -9.26 -12.50
CA ARG A 104 -15.61 -10.63 -12.75
C ARG A 104 -15.25 -11.57 -11.60
N ILE A 105 -15.88 -11.35 -10.46
CA ILE A 105 -15.61 -12.09 -9.23
C ILE A 105 -16.02 -13.56 -9.40
N ASP A 106 -15.09 -14.46 -9.09
CA ASP A 106 -15.28 -15.92 -9.16
C ASP A 106 -15.49 -16.45 -10.60
N GLY A 107 -14.95 -15.72 -11.60
CA GLY A 107 -15.03 -16.12 -13.01
C GLY A 107 -16.42 -15.99 -13.64
N LYS A 108 -17.39 -15.41 -12.92
CA LYS A 108 -18.73 -15.14 -13.47
C LYS A 108 -18.63 -14.24 -14.71
N GLU A 109 -19.53 -14.48 -15.66
CA GLU A 109 -19.62 -13.71 -16.90
C GLU A 109 -19.93 -12.23 -16.63
N ILE A 110 -20.88 -11.98 -15.73
CA ILE A 110 -21.31 -10.63 -15.36
C ILE A 110 -20.41 -10.10 -14.23
N ALA A 111 -19.79 -8.95 -14.47
CA ALA A 111 -19.03 -8.23 -13.47
C ALA A 111 -19.95 -7.63 -12.40
N ARG A 112 -19.50 -7.65 -11.14
CA ARG A 112 -20.23 -7.08 -10.02
C ARG A 112 -19.29 -6.37 -9.05
N VAL A 113 -19.86 -5.57 -8.17
CA VAL A 113 -19.14 -4.87 -7.10
C VAL A 113 -19.62 -5.43 -5.77
N GLU A 114 -18.69 -5.97 -5.01
CA GLU A 114 -18.92 -6.49 -3.66
C GLU A 114 -18.13 -5.61 -2.69
N TRP A 115 -18.76 -5.19 -1.60
CA TRP A 115 -18.08 -4.41 -0.57
C TRP A 115 -18.50 -4.90 0.81
N ILE A 116 -17.56 -4.82 1.73
CA ILE A 116 -17.76 -5.12 3.14
C ILE A 116 -17.21 -3.94 3.93
N ARG A 117 -17.95 -3.53 4.96
CA ARG A 117 -17.56 -2.46 5.86
C ARG A 117 -17.68 -2.97 7.29
N GLU A 118 -16.64 -2.75 8.07
CA GLU A 118 -16.57 -3.06 9.49
C GLU A 118 -16.19 -1.78 10.26
N GLY A 119 -16.88 -1.49 11.35
CA GLY A 119 -16.64 -0.28 12.15
C GLY A 119 -17.01 1.05 11.46
N ARG A 120 -16.36 2.14 11.90
CA ARG A 120 -16.66 3.50 11.46
C ARG A 120 -15.74 3.92 10.31
N VAL A 121 -16.32 4.38 9.20
CA VAL A 121 -15.59 4.94 8.06
C VAL A 121 -16.34 6.19 7.57
N PRO A 122 -16.05 7.37 8.15
CA PRO A 122 -16.76 8.60 7.82
C PRO A 122 -16.16 9.29 6.57
N LEU A 123 -16.64 8.92 5.39
CA LEU A 123 -16.10 9.44 4.11
C LEU A 123 -16.35 10.93 3.85
N GLN A 124 -17.30 11.56 4.57
CA GLN A 124 -17.61 12.99 4.42
C GLN A 124 -16.83 13.86 5.42
N THR A 125 -16.25 13.27 6.47
CA THR A 125 -15.57 14.01 7.53
C THR A 125 -14.13 14.30 7.10
N ILE A 126 -13.84 15.54 6.69
CA ILE A 126 -12.50 15.95 6.25
C ILE A 126 -11.45 15.80 7.36
N ARG A 127 -11.86 15.92 8.63
CA ARG A 127 -10.97 15.74 9.79
C ARG A 127 -10.60 14.29 10.08
N ALA A 128 -11.33 13.33 9.53
CA ALA A 128 -11.06 11.93 9.76
C ALA A 128 -9.82 11.51 8.97
N LYS A 129 -8.84 10.90 9.64
CA LYS A 129 -7.66 10.35 8.99
C LYS A 129 -8.00 9.01 8.35
N ILE A 130 -8.21 9.04 7.04
CA ILE A 130 -8.56 7.88 6.23
C ILE A 130 -7.43 7.57 5.26
N ASP A 131 -6.84 6.40 5.42
CA ASP A 131 -5.87 5.86 4.47
C ASP A 131 -6.61 5.12 3.36
N TYR A 132 -6.33 5.48 2.10
CA TYR A 132 -6.94 4.89 0.93
C TYR A 132 -5.91 4.20 0.04
N CYS A 133 -6.28 3.05 -0.53
CA CYS A 133 -5.51 2.37 -1.57
C CYS A 133 -6.44 1.86 -2.67
N SER A 134 -5.97 1.97 -3.91
CA SER A 134 -6.51 1.25 -5.06
C SER A 134 -5.47 0.30 -5.62
N TYR A 135 -5.85 -0.95 -5.84
CA TYR A 135 -4.98 -1.98 -6.38
C TYR A 135 -5.69 -2.80 -7.46
N THR A 136 -4.99 -3.07 -8.56
CA THR A 136 -5.51 -3.87 -9.68
C THR A 136 -4.90 -5.26 -9.68
N VAL A 137 -5.72 -6.28 -9.83
CA VAL A 137 -5.29 -7.69 -9.84
C VAL A 137 -5.63 -8.31 -11.19
N GLY A 138 -4.60 -8.75 -11.91
CA GLY A 138 -4.77 -9.59 -13.09
C GLY A 138 -5.09 -11.02 -12.69
N THR A 139 -6.24 -11.52 -13.14
CA THR A 139 -6.66 -12.91 -13.01
C THR A 139 -6.87 -13.52 -14.40
N ILE A 140 -7.02 -14.84 -14.48
CA ILE A 140 -7.32 -15.54 -15.74
C ILE A 140 -8.64 -15.08 -16.38
N TYR A 141 -9.58 -14.54 -15.60
CA TYR A 141 -10.89 -14.09 -16.06
C TYR A 141 -10.93 -12.60 -16.40
N GLY A 142 -9.79 -11.90 -16.31
CA GLY A 142 -9.65 -10.47 -16.51
C GLY A 142 -9.14 -9.75 -15.26
N VAL A 143 -9.38 -8.44 -15.20
CA VAL A 143 -8.88 -7.57 -14.15
C VAL A 143 -9.92 -7.38 -13.05
N LEU A 144 -9.50 -7.51 -11.79
CA LEU A 144 -10.27 -7.14 -10.61
C LEU A 144 -9.70 -5.86 -10.01
N GLY A 145 -10.56 -4.91 -9.66
CA GLY A 145 -10.20 -3.70 -8.93
C GLY A 145 -10.49 -3.87 -7.44
N ILE A 146 -9.51 -3.61 -6.59
CA ILE A 146 -9.64 -3.59 -5.13
C ILE A 146 -9.50 -2.14 -4.67
N LYS A 147 -10.42 -1.68 -3.84
CA LYS A 147 -10.35 -0.39 -3.15
C LYS A 147 -10.49 -0.61 -1.66
N ILE A 148 -9.63 0.01 -0.88
CA ILE A 148 -9.59 -0.14 0.58
C ILE A 148 -9.57 1.25 1.20
N TRP A 149 -10.41 1.45 2.20
CA TRP A 149 -10.41 2.61 3.09
C TRP A 149 -10.19 2.12 4.52
N ILE A 150 -9.20 2.66 5.21
CA ILE A 150 -8.92 2.37 6.62
C ILE A 150 -9.07 3.67 7.41
N PHE A 151 -9.90 3.64 8.43
CA PHE A 151 -10.04 4.75 9.37
C PHE A 151 -9.11 4.52 10.56
N VAL A 152 -8.12 5.41 10.71
CA VAL A 152 -7.10 5.32 11.76
C VAL A 152 -7.56 6.07 13.00
N ASP A 153 -7.80 7.38 12.88
CA ASP A 153 -8.29 8.22 13.97
C ASP A 153 -8.91 9.54 13.48
N GLU A 154 -9.65 10.22 14.35
CA GLU A 154 -10.01 11.64 14.27
C GLU A 154 -9.03 12.42 15.15
N ASP A 155 -8.33 13.40 14.57
CA ASP A 155 -7.57 14.41 15.33
C ASP A 155 -8.51 15.47 15.94
#